data_AF-A0A7J6TWT6-F1
#
_entry.id   AF-A0A7J6TWT6-F1
#
_cell.length_a   1.000
_cell.length_b   1.000
_cell.length_c   1.000
_cell.angle_alpha   90.00
_cell.angle_beta   90.00
_cell.angle_gamma   90.00
#
_symmetry.space_group_name_H-M   'P 1'
#
loop_
_entity.id
_entity.type
_entity.pdbx_description
1 polymer ?
#
loop_
_entity_poly.entity_id
_entity_poly.type
_entity_poly.pdbx_seq_one_letter_code
_entity_poly.pdbx_strand_id
1 'polypeptide(L)'
;VLSGRDVLVVDDLINSGTTLHKFCRRLTEYEPKSLKVACLIEKRTSKFKADFAGFTVPNAFVVGFCLDYNEAFRDLEHVAVISDAAVDKYSA
;
A
#
# COMPACT_ATOMS: atom_id res chain seq x y z
N VAL A 1 -9.80 15.89 15.82
CA VAL A 1 -9.18 16.56 14.64
C VAL A 1 -9.81 16.11 13.33
N LEU A 2 -10.12 14.81 13.14
CA LEU A 2 -10.68 14.29 11.88
C LEU A 2 -12.19 14.52 11.70
N SER A 3 -12.94 14.73 12.79
CA SER A 3 -14.40 14.96 12.73
C SER A 3 -14.77 16.10 11.78
N GLY A 4 -15.75 15.83 10.91
CA GLY A 4 -16.24 16.78 9.91
C GLY A 4 -15.27 17.10 8.76
N ARG A 5 -14.12 16.43 8.66
CA ARG A 5 -13.12 16.64 7.60
C ARG A 5 -13.27 15.61 6.47
N ASP A 6 -12.90 16.03 5.27
CA ASP A 6 -12.67 15.11 4.15
C ASP A 6 -11.27 14.49 4.31
N VAL A 7 -11.19 13.18 4.50
CA VAL A 7 -9.96 12.45 4.83
C VAL A 7 -9.54 11.56 3.65
N LEU A 8 -8.29 11.72 3.22
CA LEU A 8 -7.65 10.84 2.23
C LEU A 8 -6.56 10.03 2.92
N VAL A 9 -6.73 8.71 2.96
CA VAL A 9 -5.67 7.77 3.34
C VAL A 9 -4.82 7.51 2.12
N VAL A 10 -3.51 7.65 2.26
CA VAL A 10 -2.53 7.37 1.21
C VAL A 10 -1.69 6.17 1.65
N ASP A 11 -1.71 5.12 0.84
CA ASP A 11 -0.96 3.87 1.04
C ASP A 11 -0.03 3.63 -0.16
N ASP A 12 1.11 2.99 0.06
CA ASP A 12 2.06 2.71 -1.01
C ASP A 12 1.59 1.52 -1.87
N LEU A 13 1.19 0.43 -1.21
CA LEU A 13 0.81 -0.83 -1.84
C LEU A 13 -0.30 -1.55 -1.08
N ILE A 14 -1.38 -1.88 -1.80
CA ILE A 14 -2.46 -2.73 -1.27
C ILE A 14 -2.28 -4.16 -1.77
N ASN A 15 -1.96 -5.07 -0.84
CA ASN A 15 -1.85 -6.52 -1.11
C ASN A 15 -3.17 -7.27 -0.86
N SER A 16 -3.46 -7.62 0.40
CA SER A 16 -4.74 -8.24 0.77
C SER A 16 -5.82 -7.20 1.11
N GLY A 17 -5.38 -6.03 1.58
CA GLY A 17 -6.25 -4.96 2.06
C GLY A 17 -6.76 -5.13 3.49
N THR A 18 -6.43 -6.21 4.19
CA THR A 18 -6.96 -6.49 5.54
C THR A 18 -6.56 -5.45 6.58
N THR A 19 -5.29 -5.03 6.57
CA THR A 19 -4.78 -4.00 7.50
C THR A 19 -5.46 -2.66 7.22
N LEU A 20 -5.49 -2.25 5.96
CA LEU A 20 -6.09 -0.99 5.54
C LEU A 20 -7.60 -0.93 5.83
N HIS A 21 -8.32 -2.04 5.65
CA HIS A 21 -9.74 -2.14 6.02
C HIS A 21 -9.96 -1.90 7.53
N LYS A 22 -9.16 -2.54 8.39
CA LYS A 22 -9.23 -2.34 9.85
C LYS A 22 -8.90 -0.89 10.23
N PHE A 23 -7.88 -0.31 9.58
CA PHE A 23 -7.48 1.07 9.79
C PHE A 23 -8.59 2.05 9.39
N CYS A 24 -9.17 1.89 8.20
CA CYS A 24 -10.28 2.72 7.73
C CYS A 24 -11.49 2.62 8.66
N ARG A 25 -11.84 1.41 9.13
CA ARG A 25 -12.92 1.23 10.10
C ARG A 25 -12.66 2.03 11.37
N ARG A 26 -11.45 1.98 11.92
CA ARG A 26 -11.08 2.80 13.08
C ARG A 26 -11.13 4.30 12.80
N LEU A 27 -10.79 4.74 11.58
CA LEU A 27 -10.92 6.14 11.20
C LEU A 27 -12.37 6.63 11.15
N THR A 28 -13.32 5.77 10.80
CA THR A 28 -14.76 6.15 10.79
C THR A 28 -15.29 6.51 12.19
N GLU A 29 -14.69 5.97 13.26
CA GLU A 29 -15.05 6.29 14.65
C GLU A 29 -14.77 7.75 15.03
N TYR A 30 -13.94 8.45 14.25
CA TYR A 30 -13.67 9.89 14.44
C TYR A 30 -14.65 10.80 13.68
N GLU A 31 -15.69 10.25 13.07
CA GLU A 31 -16.75 10.96 12.36
C GLU A 31 -16.25 11.91 11.24
N PRO A 32 -15.38 11.45 10.32
CA PRO A 32 -15.00 12.27 9.18
C PRO A 32 -16.21 12.53 8.28
N LYS A 33 -16.20 13.66 7.58
CA LYS A 33 -17.23 14.00 6.58
C LYS A 33 -17.16 13.03 5.38
N SER A 34 -15.94 12.67 4.97
CA SER A 34 -15.71 11.61 3.99
C SER A 34 -14.39 10.90 4.28
N LEU A 35 -14.30 9.64 3.86
CA LEU A 35 -13.09 8.83 3.94
C LEU A 35 -12.84 8.18 2.58
N LYS A 36 -11.68 8.45 2.00
CA LYS A 36 -11.24 7.91 0.71
C LYS A 36 -9.84 7.32 0.83
N VAL A 37 -9.54 6.36 -0.05
CA VAL A 37 -8.24 5.71 -0.12
C VAL A 37 -7.60 5.95 -1.48
N ALA A 38 -6.37 6.45 -1.48
CA ALA A 38 -5.48 6.45 -2.63
C ALA A 38 -4.32 5.46 -2.39
N CYS A 39 -3.97 4.70 -3.42
CA CYS A 39 -2.76 3.88 -3.40
C CYS A 39 -1.96 4.04 -4.69
N LEU A 40 -0.64 3.89 -4.59
CA LEU A 40 0.21 3.85 -5.78
C LEU A 40 0.05 2.51 -6.50
N ILE A 41 0.13 1.38 -5.77
CA ILE A 41 0.06 0.03 -6.33
C ILE A 41 -1.07 -0.78 -5.69
N GLU A 42 -1.95 -1.33 -6.52
CA GLU A 42 -2.96 -2.30 -6.09
C GLU A 42 -2.67 -3.69 -6.71
N LYS A 43 -2.57 -4.74 -5.88
CA LYS A 43 -2.50 -6.12 -6.39
C LYS A 43 -3.86 -6.54 -6.90
N ARG A 44 -3.91 -7.20 -8.07
CA ARG A 44 -5.16 -7.77 -8.63
C ARG A 44 -5.87 -8.74 -7.68
N THR A 45 -5.12 -9.36 -6.78
CA THR A 45 -5.60 -10.30 -5.76
C THR A 45 -6.20 -9.63 -4.52
N SER A 46 -6.10 -8.30 -4.39
CA SER A 46 -6.65 -7.57 -3.25
C SER A 46 -8.17 -7.65 -3.19
N LYS A 47 -8.69 -7.90 -1.98
CA LYS A 47 -10.13 -7.86 -1.68
C LYS A 47 -10.61 -6.46 -1.32
N PHE A 48 -9.69 -5.57 -0.97
CA PHE A 48 -9.97 -4.15 -0.75
C PHE A 48 -9.64 -3.37 -2.02
N LYS A 49 -10.54 -2.48 -2.43
CA LYS A 49 -10.34 -1.60 -3.59
C LYS A 49 -10.18 -0.16 -3.14
N ALA A 50 -9.08 0.45 -3.54
CA ALA A 50 -8.89 1.89 -3.32
C ALA A 50 -9.85 2.69 -4.19
N ASP A 51 -10.23 3.89 -3.73
CA ASP A 51 -10.97 4.84 -4.55
C ASP A 51 -10.10 5.38 -5.70
N PHE A 52 -8.78 5.47 -5.46
CA PHE A 52 -7.79 5.89 -6.44
C PHE A 52 -6.62 4.90 -6.44
N ALA A 53 -6.33 4.29 -7.59
CA ALA A 53 -5.17 3.41 -7.77
C ALA A 53 -4.31 3.95 -8.91
N GLY A 54 -3.01 4.13 -8.67
CA GLY A 54 -2.06 4.51 -9.71
C GLY A 54 -1.84 3.37 -10.72
N PHE A 55 -1.50 2.19 -10.21
CA PHE A 55 -1.21 1.00 -11.01
C PHE A 55 -1.85 -0.25 -10.42
N THR A 56 -2.48 -1.06 -11.27
CA THR A 56 -2.98 -2.38 -10.87
C THR A 56 -2.08 -3.48 -11.44
N VAL A 57 -1.34 -4.16 -10.56
CA VAL A 57 -0.26 -5.08 -10.95
C VAL A 57 -0.57 -6.55 -10.62
N PRO A 58 0.06 -7.52 -11.31
CA PRO A 58 -0.01 -8.93 -10.94
C PRO A 58 0.53 -9.24 -9.53
N ASN A 59 0.31 -10.47 -9.09
CA ASN A 59 0.81 -10.95 -7.80
C ASN A 59 2.32 -11.28 -7.87
N ALA A 60 3.16 -10.25 -7.85
CA ALA A 60 4.62 -10.34 -7.74
C ALA A 60 5.11 -9.53 -6.53
N PHE A 61 6.23 -9.92 -5.92
CA PHE A 61 6.83 -9.11 -4.85
C PHE A 61 7.60 -7.95 -5.50
N VAL A 62 7.25 -6.72 -5.13
CA VAL A 62 7.83 -5.49 -5.73
C VAL A 62 8.55 -4.68 -4.67
N VAL A 63 9.62 -4.03 -5.09
CA VAL A 63 10.50 -3.17 -4.27
C VAL A 63 10.81 -1.88 -5.02
N GLY A 64 11.41 -0.91 -4.33
CA GLY A 64 11.74 0.39 -4.89
C GLY A 64 10.62 1.41 -4.81
N PHE A 65 10.95 2.67 -5.04
CA PHE A 65 10.09 3.82 -4.78
C PHE A 65 9.54 3.81 -3.34
N CYS A 66 10.46 3.73 -2.37
CA CYS A 66 10.21 3.54 -0.94
C CYS A 66 9.63 2.18 -0.51
N LEU A 67 9.23 1.30 -1.43
CA LEU A 67 8.86 -0.09 -1.12
C LEU A 67 10.11 -0.90 -0.80
N ASP A 68 10.03 -1.78 0.19
CA ASP A 68 11.19 -2.50 0.69
C ASP A 68 11.05 -4.01 0.71
N TYR A 69 12.20 -4.66 0.82
CA TYR A 69 12.34 -6.03 1.31
C TYR A 69 13.35 -6.01 2.45
N ASN A 70 12.89 -6.23 3.69
CA ASN A 70 13.72 -6.13 4.90
C ASN A 70 14.52 -4.83 4.97
N GLU A 71 13.85 -3.70 4.78
CA GLU A 71 14.43 -2.33 4.76
C GLU A 71 15.38 -2.03 3.59
N ALA A 72 15.72 -3.01 2.75
CA ALA A 72 16.50 -2.77 1.53
C ALA A 72 15.62 -2.23 0.39
N PHE A 73 16.28 -1.61 -0.61
CA PHE A 73 15.70 -1.12 -1.87
C PHE A 73 14.80 0.11 -1.80
N ARG A 74 14.57 0.73 -0.63
CA ARG A 74 13.77 1.97 -0.51
C ARG A 74 14.31 3.12 -1.38
N ASP A 75 15.62 3.13 -1.60
CA ASP A 75 16.40 4.12 -2.34
C ASP A 75 16.44 3.87 -3.87
N LEU A 76 15.81 2.80 -4.36
CA LEU A 76 15.67 2.56 -5.80
C LEU A 76 14.57 3.47 -6.38
N GLU A 77 14.88 4.28 -7.39
CA GLU A 77 13.91 5.22 -7.99
C GLU A 77 12.75 4.54 -8.75
N HIS A 78 12.94 3.29 -9.16
CA HIS A 78 11.97 2.53 -9.94
C HIS A 78 11.28 1.47 -9.08
N VAL A 79 10.02 1.19 -9.41
CA VAL A 79 9.34 -0.03 -8.92
C VAL A 79 9.83 -1.22 -9.75
N ALA A 80 10.38 -2.23 -9.08
CA ALA A 80 10.93 -3.43 -9.71
C ALA A 80 10.44 -4.71 -9.02
N VAL A 81 10.51 -5.85 -9.71
CA VAL A 81 10.29 -7.16 -9.10
C VAL A 81 11.61 -7.65 -8.49
N ILE A 82 11.56 -8.14 -7.25
CA ILE A 82 12.75 -8.68 -6.59
C ILE A 82 13.15 -10.02 -7.21
N SER A 83 14.45 -10.23 -7.44
CA SER A 83 15.01 -11.50 -7.94
C SER A 83 15.29 -12.49 -6.80
N ASP A 84 15.29 -13.79 -7.08
CA ASP A 84 15.62 -14.83 -6.09
C ASP A 84 16.98 -14.61 -5.41
N ALA A 85 18.02 -14.25 -6.17
CA ALA A 85 19.35 -13.95 -5.60
C ALA A 85 19.34 -12.75 -4.64
N ALA A 86 18.42 -11.80 -4.84
CA ALA A 86 18.22 -10.69 -3.92
C ALA A 86 17.44 -11.12 -2.68
N VAL A 87 16.42 -11.97 -2.84
CA VAL A 87 15.72 -12.58 -1.70
C VAL A 87 16.71 -13.30 -0.79
N ASP A 88 17.61 -14.11 -1.35
CA ASP A 88 18.64 -14.84 -0.57
C ASP A 88 19.65 -13.89 0.09
N LYS A 89 20.04 -12.80 -0.59
CA LYS A 89 21.03 -11.85 -0.08
C LYS A 89 20.49 -11.00 1.07
N TYR A 90 19.20 -10.65 1.01
CA TYR A 90 18.56 -9.73 1.95
C TYR A 90 17.58 -10.45 2.89
N SER A 91 17.55 -11.79 2.88
CA SER A 91 16.82 -12.57 3.87
C SER A 91 17.42 -12.32 5.25
N ALA A 92 16.58 -11.89 6.19
CA ALA A 92 16.97 -11.64 7.59
C ALA A 92 17.39 -12.92 8.33
#